data_AF-A0A8D4UWD8-F1
#
_entry.id   AF-A0A8D4UWD8-F1
#
_cell.length_a   1.000
_cell.length_b   1.000
_cell.length_c   1.000
_cell.angle_alpha   90.00
_cell.angle_beta   90.00
_cell.angle_gamma   90.00
#
_symmetry.space_group_name_H-M   'P 1'
#
loop_
_entity.id
_entity.type
_entity.pdbx_description
1 polymer ?
#
loop_
_entity_poly.entity_id
_entity_poly.type
_entity_poly.pdbx_seq_one_letter_code
_entity_poly.pdbx_strand_id
1 'polypeptide(L)' 'MEETTLSGIKETLKRAGATKEEVRDYLALTEPEARKQLLYRIRRKALDECHEKQKTLDELDFLIYREDKS' A
#
# COMPACT_ATOMS: atom_id res chain seq x y z
N MET A 1 10.33 -21.03 -17.10
CA MET A 1 10.79 -19.79 -16.43
C MET A 1 9.66 -18.76 -16.24
N GLU A 2 8.38 -19.13 -16.36
CA GLU A 2 7.25 -18.16 -16.30
C GLU A 2 6.48 -18.15 -14.97
N GLU A 3 6.59 -19.19 -14.13
CA GLU A 3 5.92 -19.21 -12.81
C GLU A 3 6.55 -18.25 -11.80
N THR A 4 7.85 -17.95 -11.95
CA THR A 4 8.59 -17.08 -11.02
C THR A 4 8.16 -15.62 -11.11
N THR A 5 7.70 -15.15 -12.27
CA THR A 5 7.28 -13.76 -12.50
C THR A 5 5.87 -13.48 -11.96
N LEU A 6 4.92 -14.40 -12.18
CA LEU A 6 3.54 -14.27 -11.67
C LEU A 6 3.47 -14.36 -10.14
N SER A 7 4.26 -15.24 -9.53
CA SER A 7 4.36 -15.33 -8.07
C SER A 7 4.93 -14.04 -7.48
N GLY A 8 6.02 -13.51 -8.05
CA GLY A 8 6.66 -12.28 -7.59
C GLY A 8 5.77 -11.04 -7.68
N ILE A 9 4.93 -10.93 -8.73
CA ILE A 9 3.97 -9.84 -8.86
C ILE A 9 2.88 -9.93 -7.78
N LYS A 10 2.32 -11.13 -7.55
CA LYS A 10 1.32 -11.36 -6.49
C LYS A 10 1.86 -10.98 -5.12
N GLU A 11 3.09 -11.38 -4.79
CA GLU A 11 3.72 -11.04 -3.52
C GLU A 11 3.99 -9.54 -3.38
N THR A 12 4.37 -8.87 -4.47
CA THR A 12 4.59 -7.42 -4.47
C THR A 12 3.28 -6.66 -4.23
N LEU A 13 2.19 -7.05 -4.90
CA LEU A 13 0.87 -6.46 -4.67
C LEU A 13 0.38 -6.67 -3.23
N LYS A 14 0.56 -7.87 -2.68
CA LYS A 14 0.23 -8.16 -1.27
C LYS A 14 1.03 -7.28 -0.31
N ARG A 15 2.35 -7.14 -0.52
CA ARG A 15 3.20 -6.25 0.29
C ARG A 15 2.81 -4.78 0.17
N ALA A 16 2.29 -4.36 -0.98
CA ALA A 16 1.75 -3.03 -1.20
C ALA A 16 0.35 -2.81 -0.58
N GLY A 17 -0.19 -3.79 0.14
CA GLY A 17 -1.49 -3.69 0.80
C GLY A 17 -2.70 -4.01 -0.10
N ALA A 18 -2.48 -4.56 -1.30
CA ALA A 18 -3.57 -4.94 -2.18
C ALA A 18 -4.42 -6.08 -1.58
N THR A 19 -5.74 -5.98 -1.73
CA THR A 19 -6.65 -7.04 -1.27
C THR A 19 -6.55 -8.27 -2.16
N LYS A 20 -7.08 -9.42 -1.69
CA LYS A 20 -7.16 -10.64 -2.50
C LYS A 20 -7.95 -10.42 -3.81
N GLU A 21 -8.95 -9.55 -3.77
CA GLU A 21 -9.77 -9.18 -4.92
C GLU A 21 -8.97 -8.32 -5.89
N GLU A 22 -8.29 -7.27 -5.42
CA GLU A 22 -7.46 -6.42 -6.27
C GLU A 22 -6.31 -7.20 -6.94
N VAL A 23 -5.72 -8.16 -6.23
CA VAL A 23 -4.73 -9.07 -6.83
C VAL A 23 -5.35 -9.94 -7.92
N ARG A 24 -6.56 -10.45 -7.72
CA ARG A 24 -7.28 -11.24 -8.73
C ARG A 24 -7.60 -10.37 -9.94
N ASP A 25 -8.13 -9.18 -9.72
CA ASP A 25 -8.49 -8.23 -10.77
C ASP A 25 -7.27 -7.83 -11.59
N TYR A 26 -6.14 -7.51 -10.94
CA TYR A 26 -4.90 -7.18 -11.63
C TYR A 26 -4.44 -8.28 -12.60
N LEU A 27 -4.56 -9.55 -12.18
CA LEU A 27 -4.16 -10.70 -12.99
C LEU A 27 -5.15 -11.00 -14.12
N ALA A 28 -6.43 -10.68 -13.92
CA ALA A 28 -7.47 -10.87 -14.91
C ALA A 28 -7.47 -9.76 -15.99
N LEU A 29 -7.02 -8.56 -15.65
CA LEU A 29 -6.91 -7.45 -16.61
C LEU A 29 -5.89 -7.79 -17.70
N THR A 30 -6.26 -7.64 -18.96
CA THR A 30 -5.36 -7.79 -20.13
C THR A 30 -4.84 -6.44 -20.62
N GLU A 31 -5.63 -5.38 -20.44
CA GLU A 31 -5.30 -4.02 -20.88
C GLU A 31 -4.24 -3.38 -19.96
N PRO A 32 -3.09 -2.94 -20.50
CA PRO A 32 -2.03 -2.33 -19.71
C PRO A 32 -2.49 -1.07 -18.94
N GLU A 33 -3.34 -0.25 -19.55
CA GLU A 33 -3.81 0.99 -18.94
C GLU A 33 -4.72 0.71 -17.73
N ALA A 34 -5.59 -0.30 -17.83
CA ALA A 34 -6.44 -0.72 -16.73
C ALA A 34 -5.60 -1.25 -15.55
N ARG A 35 -4.56 -2.05 -15.82
CA ARG A 35 -3.60 -2.50 -14.80
C ARG A 35 -2.94 -1.33 -14.10
N LYS A 36 -2.49 -0.32 -14.86
CA LYS A 36 -1.84 0.88 -14.33
C LYS A 36 -2.80 1.69 -13.44
N GLN A 37 -4.06 1.86 -13.85
CA GLN A 37 -5.07 2.53 -13.04
C GLN A 37 -5.32 1.82 -11.70
N LEU A 38 -5.39 0.49 -11.70
CA LEU A 38 -5.54 -0.29 -10.48
C LEU A 38 -4.33 -0.11 -9.54
N LEU A 39 -3.11 -0.14 -10.07
CA LEU A 39 -1.89 0.12 -9.30
C LEU A 39 -1.89 1.52 -8.67
N TYR A 40 -2.36 2.55 -9.39
CA TYR A 40 -2.49 3.90 -8.82
C TYR A 40 -3.49 3.97 -7.67
N ARG A 41 -4.58 3.20 -7.73
CA ARG A 41 -5.56 3.12 -6.63
C ARG A 41 -4.93 2.48 -5.39
N ILE A 42 -4.23 1.36 -5.56
CA ILE A 42 -3.50 0.68 -4.47
C ILE A 42 -2.46 1.64 -3.87
N ARG A 43 -1.68 2.33 -4.72
CA ARG A 43 -0.72 3.35 -4.27
C ARG A 43 -1.37 4.45 -3.44
N ARG A 44 -2.55 4.94 -3.84
CA ARG A 44 -3.26 5.99 -3.11
C ARG A 44 -3.67 5.52 -1.72
N LYS A 45 -4.22 4.32 -1.59
CA LYS A 45 -4.56 3.73 -0.29
C LYS A 45 -3.35 3.62 0.63
N ALA A 46 -2.23 3.12 0.11
CA ALA A 46 -1.00 3.01 0.88
C ALA A 46 -0.48 4.39 1.34
N LEU A 47 -0.61 5.43 0.52
CA LEU A 47 -0.27 6.80 0.92
C LEU A 47 -1.20 7.33 2.01
N ASP A 48 -2.50 7.09 1.90
CA ASP A 48 -3.47 7.51 2.92
C ASP A 48 -3.16 6.84 4.27
N GLU A 49 -2.84 5.53 4.28
CA GLU A 49 -2.41 4.83 5.50
C GLU A 49 -1.10 5.39 6.09
N CYS A 50 -0.13 5.74 5.24
CA CYS A 50 1.11 6.39 5.70
C CYS A 50 0.82 7.75 6.34
N HIS A 51 -0.05 8.57 5.74
CA HIS A 51 -0.41 9.87 6.29
C HIS A 51 -1.12 9.75 7.64
N GLU A 52 -2.03 8.78 7.81
CA GLU A 52 -2.69 8.56 9.11
C GLU A 52 -1.68 8.12 10.18
N LYS A 53 -0.76 7.19 9.85
CA LYS A 53 0.31 6.80 10.78
C LYS A 53 1.21 7.98 11.15
N GLN A 54 1.50 8.86 10.20
CA GLN A 54 2.31 10.05 10.45
C GLN A 54 1.61 10.99 11.43
N LYS A 55 0.30 11.23 11.28
CA LYS A 55 -0.46 12.00 12.27
C LYS A 55 -0.41 11.38 13.67
N THR A 56 -0.55 10.07 13.77
CA THR A 56 -0.43 9.37 15.06
C THR A 56 0.97 9.53 15.68
N LEU A 57 2.02 9.50 14.86
CA LEU A 57 3.38 9.76 15.34
C LEU A 57 3.52 11.21 15.83
N ASP A 58 3.02 12.19 15.07
CA ASP A 58 3.06 13.60 15.45
C ASP A 58 2.32 13.85 16.80
N GLU A 59 1.20 13.17 17.03
CA GLU A 59 0.46 13.22 18.31
C GLU A 59 1.27 12.62 19.46
N LEU A 60 1.93 11.49 19.24
CA LEU A 60 2.80 10.86 20.25
C LEU A 60 4.02 11.74 20.56
N ASP A 61 4.66 12.30 19.54
CA ASP A 61 5.81 13.20 19.70
C ASP A 61 5.43 14.44 20.50
N PHE A 62 4.23 14.99 20.29
CA PHE A 62 3.70 16.08 21.10
C PHE A 62 3.56 15.68 22.58
N LEU A 63 3.05 14.49 22.87
CA LEU A 63 2.91 13.99 24.24
C LEU A 63 4.28 13.75 24.89
N ILE A 64 5.24 13.16 24.17
CA ILE A 64 6.61 12.96 24.66
C ILE A 64 7.25 14.31 25.00
N TYR A 65 7.17 15.29 24.09
CA TYR A 65 7.68 16.63 24.34
C TYR A 65 7.08 17.27 25.60
N ARG A 66 5.78 17.07 25.84
CA ARG A 66 5.11 17.59 27.04
C ARG A 66 5.67 16.95 28.31
N GLU A 67 5.86 15.64 28.34
CA GLU A 67 6.43 14.93 29.49
C GLU A 67 7.89 15.33 29.74
N ASP A 68 8.70 15.52 28.70
CA ASP A 68 10.10 15.97 28.81
C ASP A 68 10.26 17.40 29.35
N LYS A 69 9.19 18.22 29.29
CA LYS A 69 9.17 19.61 29.74
C LYS A 69 8.47 19.83 31.09
N SER A 70 7.83 18.79 31.64
CA SER A 70 7.19 18.83 32.96
C SER A 70 8.16 18.52 34.09
#